data_AF-A0AB35S8Z0-F1
#
_entry.id   AF-A0AB35S8Z0-F1
#
_cell.length_a   1.000
_cell.length_b   1.000
_cell.length_c   1.000
_cell.angle_alpha   90.00
_cell.angle_beta   90.00
_cell.angle_gamma   90.00
#
_symmetry.space_group_name_H-M   'P 1'
#
loop_
_entity.id
_entity.type
_entity.pdbx_description
1 polymer ?
#
loop_
_entity_poly.entity_id
_entity_poly.type
_entity_poly.pdbx_seq_one_letter_code
_entity_poly.pdbx_strand_id
1 'polypeptide(L)' 'MRVAMALRGVNQTKLAEALGVDRSAISQKMTRRVAWSLEDIEKASGFFKVNPEALVAGHGFEPWTSGL' A
#
# COMPACT_ATOMS: atom_id res chain seq x y z
N MET A 1 1.39 -0.76 4.91
CA MET A 1 0.11 -0.09 4.56
C MET A 1 -0.92 0.09 5.69
N ARG A 2 -1.30 -0.97 6.44
CA ARG A 2 -2.31 -0.86 7.51
C ARG A 2 -1.99 0.17 8.59
N VAL A 3 -0.72 0.26 8.98
CA VAL A 3 -0.22 1.24 9.96
C VAL A 3 -0.43 2.67 9.47
N ALA A 4 -0.07 2.98 8.22
CA ALA A 4 -0.25 4.31 7.64
C ALA A 4 -1.73 4.74 7.62
N MET A 5 -2.64 3.81 7.30
CA MET A 5 -4.08 4.05 7.36
C MET A 5 -4.57 4.37 8.77
N ALA A 6 -4.16 3.58 9.77
CA ALA A 6 -4.55 3.78 11.16
C ALA A 6 -4.05 5.12 11.70
N LEU A 7 -2.78 5.48 11.42
CA LEU A 7 -2.17 6.74 11.84
C LEU A 7 -2.81 7.98 11.20
N ARG A 8 -3.51 7.82 10.07
CA ARG A 8 -4.13 8.93 9.33
C ARG A 8 -5.67 8.90 9.36
N GLY A 9 -6.27 7.96 10.08
CA GLY A 9 -7.73 7.78 10.11
C GLY A 9 -8.33 7.48 8.73
N VAL A 10 -7.56 6.82 7.86
CA VAL A 10 -7.98 6.46 6.50
C VAL A 10 -8.60 5.07 6.51
N ASN A 11 -9.79 4.94 5.95
CA ASN A 11 -10.44 3.65 5.72
C ASN A 11 -10.16 3.12 4.29
N GLN A 12 -10.52 1.88 4.03
CA GLN A 12 -10.28 1.25 2.72
C GLN A 12 -11.01 1.95 1.57
N THR A 13 -12.16 2.59 1.83
CA THR A 13 -12.93 3.30 0.80
C THR A 13 -12.19 4.55 0.32
N LYS A 14 -11.70 5.38 1.25
CA LYS A 14 -10.91 6.57 0.91
C LYS A 14 -9.61 6.22 0.18
N LEU A 15 -8.98 5.10 0.56
CA LEU A 15 -7.80 4.61 -0.15
C LEU A 15 -8.15 4.14 -1.57
N ALA A 16 -9.30 3.47 -1.73
CA ALA A 16 -9.77 3.02 -3.04
C ALA A 16 -10.03 4.19 -3.99
N GLU A 17 -10.69 5.25 -3.49
CA GLU A 17 -10.91 6.51 -4.21
C GLU A 17 -9.58 7.15 -4.63
N ALA A 18 -8.60 7.21 -3.73
CA ALA A 18 -7.28 7.79 -4.02
C ALA A 18 -6.49 7.01 -5.08
N LEU A 19 -6.66 5.68 -5.14
CA LEU A 19 -5.97 4.83 -6.10
C LEU A 19 -6.74 4.67 -7.42
N GLY A 20 -8.00 5.12 -7.47
CA GLY A 20 -8.89 4.95 -8.62
C GLY A 20 -9.29 3.49 -8.83
N VAL A 21 -9.48 2.72 -7.75
CA VAL A 21 -9.84 1.29 -7.79
C VAL A 21 -11.05 1.00 -6.90
N ASP A 22 -11.62 -0.19 -7.04
CA ASP A 22 -12.70 -0.63 -6.15
C ASP A 22 -12.22 -0.91 -4.73
N ARG A 23 -13.10 -0.67 -3.74
CA ARG A 23 -12.86 -1.05 -2.34
C ARG A 23 -12.57 -2.54 -2.18
N SER A 24 -13.19 -3.39 -3.01
CA SER A 24 -12.93 -4.84 -3.04
C SER A 24 -11.49 -5.16 -3.43
N ALA A 25 -10.89 -4.41 -4.35
CA ALA A 25 -9.49 -4.55 -4.73
C ALA A 25 -8.56 -4.19 -3.56
N ILE A 26 -8.85 -3.09 -2.84
CA ILE A 26 -8.11 -2.74 -1.62
C ILE A 26 -8.22 -3.83 -0.56
N SER A 27 -9.42 -4.37 -0.32
CA SER A 27 -9.63 -5.48 0.64
C SER A 27 -8.79 -6.72 0.28
N GLN A 28 -8.77 -7.11 -0.99
CA GLN A 28 -7.97 -8.23 -1.48
C GLN A 28 -6.47 -8.00 -1.29
N LYS A 29 -6.00 -6.77 -1.54
CA LYS A 29 -4.60 -6.37 -1.28
C LYS A 29 -4.26 -6.36 0.21
N MET A 30 -5.17 -5.88 1.05
CA MET A 30 -5.00 -5.87 2.51
C MET A 30 -4.98 -7.27 3.11
N THR A 31 -5.68 -8.23 2.50
CA THR A 31 -5.74 -9.64 2.92
C THR A 31 -4.67 -10.51 2.25
N ARG A 32 -3.72 -9.90 1.51
CA ARG A 32 -2.62 -10.58 0.80
C ARG A 32 -3.07 -11.57 -0.28
N ARG A 33 -4.33 -11.49 -0.74
CA ARG A 33 -4.82 -12.29 -1.88
C ARG A 33 -4.33 -11.75 -3.22
N VAL A 34 -4.10 -10.43 -3.26
CA VAL A 34 -3.57 -9.71 -4.43
C VAL A 34 -2.36 -8.90 -3.98
N ALA A 35 -1.29 -8.92 -4.76
CA ALA A 35 -0.10 -8.13 -4.49
C ALA A 35 -0.36 -6.64 -4.76
N TRP A 36 0.41 -5.77 -4.09
CA TRP A 36 0.45 -4.35 -4.41
C TRP A 36 1.35 -4.16 -5.65
N SER A 37 0.85 -3.46 -6.68
CA SER A 37 1.69 -3.08 -7.81
C SER A 37 2.55 -1.86 -7.46
N LEU A 38 3.59 -1.60 -8.25
CA LEU A 38 4.39 -0.38 -8.11
C LEU A 38 3.51 0.88 -8.23
N GLU A 39 2.61 0.91 -9.21
CA GLU A 39 1.67 2.02 -9.41
C GLU A 39 0.78 2.24 -8.18
N ASP A 40 0.30 1.16 -7.54
CA ASP A 40 -0.47 1.29 -6.31
C ASP A 40 0.34 1.93 -5.18
N ILE A 41 1.62 1.56 -5.08
CA ILE A 41 2.55 2.06 -4.07
C ILE A 41 2.84 3.54 -4.32
N GLU A 42 3.07 3.96 -5.57
CA GLU A 42 3.31 5.35 -5.95
C GLU A 42 2.08 6.24 -5.70
N LYS A 43 0.88 5.76 -6.08
CA LYS A 43 -0.38 6.47 -5.80
C LYS A 43 -0.63 6.58 -4.30
N ALA A 44 -0.41 5.48 -3.58
CA ALA A 44 -0.52 5.45 -2.13
C ALA A 44 0.48 6.38 -1.44
N SER A 45 1.72 6.44 -1.92
CA SER A 45 2.76 7.28 -1.33
C SER A 45 2.44 8.76 -1.52
N GLY A 46 1.94 9.13 -2.70
CA GLY A 46 1.40 10.46 -2.97
C GLY A 46 0.23 10.80 -2.04
N PHE A 47 -0.71 9.88 -1.86
CA PHE A 47 -1.87 10.06 -0.98
C PHE A 47 -1.47 10.23 0.49
N PHE A 48 -0.54 9.40 1.00
CA PHE A 48 -0.08 9.46 2.39
C PHE A 48 1.00 10.52 2.64
N LYS A 49 1.53 11.14 1.59
CA LYS A 49 2.66 12.10 1.62
C LYS A 49 3.89 11.51 2.30
N VAL A 50 4.25 10.29 1.92
CA VAL A 50 5.44 9.59 2.41
C VAL A 50 6.24 9.06 1.23
N ASN A 51 7.51 8.71 1.44
CA ASN A 51 8.28 7.97 0.43
C ASN A 51 7.65 6.57 0.23
N PRO A 52 7.47 6.08 -1.02
CA PRO A 52 7.12 4.70 -1.34
C PRO A 52 7.75 3.65 -0.42
N GLU A 53 9.04 3.76 -0.13
CA GLU A 53 9.80 2.85 0.72
C GLU A 53 9.19 2.69 2.12
N ALA A 54 8.66 3.76 2.70
CA ALA A 54 8.01 3.72 4.02
C ALA A 54 6.72 2.90 4.02
N LEU A 55 6.05 2.76 2.87
CA LEU A 55 4.86 1.93 2.74
C LEU A 55 5.19 0.44 2.63
N VAL A 56 6.36 0.11 2.05
CA VAL A 56 6.82 -1.27 1.82
C VAL A 56 7.76 -1.80 2.91
N ALA A 57 8.41 -0.93 3.69
CA ALA A 57 9.26 -1.30 4.82
C ALA A 57 8.53 -2.12 5.90
N GLY A 58 7.20 -1.97 6.03
CA GLY A 58 6.37 -2.81 6.90
C GLY A 58 5.79 -4.06 6.22
N HIS A 59 6.13 -4.33 4.95
CA HIS A 59 5.60 -5.41 4.12
C HIS A 59 6.65 -6.48 3.75
N GLY A 60 7.85 -6.47 4.35
CA GLY A 60 8.90 -7.40 3.97
C GLY A 60 9.52 -7.06 2.61
N PHE A 61 9.57 -5.78 2.27
CA PHE A 61 10.46 -5.31 1.22
C PHE A 61 11.86 -5.25 1.82
N GLU A 62 12.58 -6.35 1.70
CA GLU A 62 14.04 -6.34 1.68
C GLU A 62 14.44 -6.04 0.23
N PRO A 63 14.75 -4.78 -0.13
CA PRO A 63 15.52 -4.57 -1.34
C PRO A 63 16.89 -5.22 -1.11
N TRP A 64 17.46 -5.92 -2.10
CA TRP A 64 18.84 -6.48 -2.14
C TRP A 64 19.23 -7.86 -1.55
N THR A 65 18.36 -8.76 -1.06
CA THR A 65 18.80 -10.17 -0.99
C THR A 65 18.64 -10.84 -2.35
N SER A 66 19.61 -10.54 -3.22
CA SER A 66 20.05 -11.39 -4.32
C SER A 66 20.14 -12.86 -3.89
N GLY A 67 20.06 -13.76 -4.88
CA GLY A 67 20.33 -15.17 -4.68
C GLY A 67 21.59 -15.43 -3.86
N LEU A 68 21.43 -16.35 -2.91
CA LEU A 68 22.38 -17.31 -2.40
C LEU A 68 21.58 -18.51 -1.90
#